data_AF-A0A1M7NQ15-F1
#
_entry.id   AF-A0A1M7NQ15-F1
#
_cell.length_a   1.000
_cell.length_b   1.000
_cell.length_c   1.000
_cell.angle_alpha   90.00
_cell.angle_beta   90.00
_cell.angle_gamma   90.00
#
_symmetry.space_group_name_H-M   'P 1'
#
loop_
_entity.id
_entity.type
_entity.pdbx_description
1 polymer ?
#
loop_
_entity_poly.entity_id
_entity_poly.type
_entity_poly.pdbx_seq_one_letter_code
_entity_poly.pdbx_strand_id
1 'polypeptide(L)'
;MSKRHCMLCGQTVYGNQLFCCTRHRYKYYHSGDLVLTLKKQWFDTILSGVKTEEYREIKPYWNKRFNNYFGQHYDFSSEEPTIVWNTQDKTIVFRNGYGNDKPEFSAECTISEGFGVEEWGAEKDTKYYVLTIHRVFGEKNIVN
;
A
#
# COMPACT_ATOMS: atom_id res chain seq x y z
N MET A 1 -25.48 30.86 8.84
CA MET A 1 -24.87 29.59 8.35
C MET A 1 -24.03 28.99 9.47
N SER A 2 -24.18 27.70 9.75
CA SER A 2 -23.31 27.04 10.73
C SER A 2 -21.86 27.09 10.25
N LYS A 3 -20.96 27.51 11.14
CA LYS A 3 -19.51 27.45 10.90
C LYS A 3 -19.03 26.06 11.30
N ARG A 4 -18.31 25.40 10.41
CA ARG A 4 -17.62 24.12 10.66
C ARG A 4 -16.15 24.28 10.29
N HIS A 5 -15.35 23.26 10.57
CA HIS A 5 -13.93 23.23 10.21
C HIS A 5 -13.67 22.12 9.21
N CYS A 6 -12.77 22.36 8.26
CA CYS A 6 -12.32 21.36 7.31
C CYS A 6 -11.72 20.17 8.05
N MET A 7 -12.18 18.95 7.72
CA MET A 7 -11.72 17.73 8.41
C MET A 7 -10.24 17.37 8.18
N LEU A 8 -9.53 18.07 7.27
CA LEU A 8 -8.12 17.83 7.01
C LEU A 8 -7.18 18.93 7.54
N CYS A 9 -7.54 20.21 7.35
CA CYS A 9 -6.64 21.34 7.69
C CYS A 9 -7.19 22.28 8.78
N GLY A 10 -8.41 22.04 9.27
CA GLY A 10 -9.04 22.89 10.29
C GLY A 10 -9.54 24.25 9.79
N GLN A 11 -9.39 24.61 8.50
CA GLN A 11 -9.88 25.87 7.96
C GLN A 11 -11.41 25.99 8.06
N THR A 12 -11.93 27.18 8.39
CA THR A 12 -13.39 27.42 8.48
C THR A 12 -14.09 27.17 7.14
N VAL A 13 -15.21 26.44 7.21
CA VAL A 13 -16.12 26.13 6.10
C VAL A 13 -17.56 26.40 6.55
N TYR A 14 -18.47 26.61 5.60
CA TYR A 14 -19.85 27.04 5.89
C TYR A 14 -20.87 25.98 5.50
N GLY A 15 -21.96 25.89 6.27
CA GLY A 15 -23.05 24.96 6.00
C GLY A 15 -22.63 23.50 6.18
N ASN A 16 -22.93 22.66 5.19
CA ASN A 16 -22.64 21.21 5.21
C ASN A 16 -21.31 20.84 4.52
N GLN A 17 -20.49 21.84 4.14
CA GLN A 17 -19.20 21.59 3.52
C GLN A 17 -18.22 20.97 4.52
N LEU A 18 -17.66 19.80 4.19
CA LEU A 18 -16.71 19.07 5.04
C LEU A 18 -15.24 19.43 4.79
N PHE A 19 -14.91 19.96 3.61
CA PHE A 19 -13.54 20.24 3.18
C PHE A 19 -13.46 21.62 2.53
N CYS A 20 -12.40 22.39 2.80
CA CYS A 20 -12.26 23.73 2.21
C CYS A 20 -11.92 23.70 0.71
N CYS A 21 -11.37 22.60 0.20
CA CYS A 21 -11.05 22.45 -1.22
C CYS A 21 -11.08 20.98 -1.67
N THR A 22 -11.06 20.76 -3.00
CA THR A 22 -11.01 19.43 -3.62
C THR A 22 -9.74 18.67 -3.26
N ARG A 23 -8.59 19.34 -3.15
CA ARG A 23 -7.32 18.74 -2.73
C ARG A 23 -7.40 18.15 -1.32
N HIS A 24 -8.03 18.84 -0.37
CA HIS A 24 -8.19 18.32 0.99
C HIS A 24 -9.19 17.18 1.07
N ARG A 25 -10.27 17.25 0.30
CA ARG A 25 -11.18 16.12 0.13
C ARG A 25 -10.43 14.90 -0.40
N TYR A 26 -9.68 15.08 -1.49
CA TYR A 26 -8.89 14.02 -2.11
C TYR A 26 -7.89 13.44 -1.12
N LYS A 27 -7.06 14.28 -0.49
CA LYS A 27 -6.08 13.82 0.49
C LYS A 27 -6.73 13.09 1.67
N TYR A 28 -7.89 13.53 2.16
CA TYR A 28 -8.59 12.83 3.24
C TYR A 28 -9.12 11.45 2.83
N TYR A 29 -9.72 11.32 1.65
CA TYR A 29 -10.25 10.02 1.18
C TYR A 29 -9.18 9.09 0.58
N HIS A 30 -7.99 9.63 0.27
CA HIS A 30 -6.87 8.89 -0.33
C HIS A 30 -5.61 8.87 0.54
N SER A 31 -5.70 9.24 1.83
CA SER A 31 -4.63 9.05 2.81
C SER A 31 -4.69 7.68 3.51
N GLY A 32 -5.59 6.80 3.07
CA GLY A 32 -5.69 5.46 3.61
C GLY A 32 -4.49 4.60 3.20
N ASP A 33 -4.13 3.66 4.06
CA ASP A 33 -3.14 2.65 3.77
C ASP A 33 -3.53 1.80 2.56
N LEU A 34 -2.51 1.30 1.85
CA LEU A 34 -2.73 0.48 0.67
C LEU A 34 -3.33 -0.87 1.11
N VAL A 35 -4.56 -1.15 0.69
CA VAL A 35 -5.20 -2.45 0.95
C VAL A 35 -4.97 -3.41 -0.21
N LEU A 36 -4.37 -4.57 0.06
CA LEU A 36 -4.14 -5.64 -0.88
C LEU A 36 -4.92 -6.90 -0.49
N THR A 37 -5.82 -7.33 -1.37
CA THR A 37 -6.50 -8.62 -1.21
C THR A 37 -5.56 -9.73 -1.66
N LEU A 38 -5.43 -10.76 -0.81
CA LEU A 38 -4.61 -11.95 -1.04
C LEU A 38 -5.49 -13.19 -1.14
N LYS A 39 -4.98 -14.22 -1.82
CA LYS A 39 -5.50 -15.58 -1.70
C LYS A 39 -5.14 -16.11 -0.31
N LYS A 40 -6.03 -16.92 0.29
CA LYS A 40 -5.86 -17.47 1.64
C LYS A 40 -4.48 -18.07 1.89
N GLN A 41 -3.99 -18.90 0.97
CA GLN A 41 -2.68 -19.53 1.12
C GLN A 41 -1.54 -18.52 1.31
N TRP A 42 -1.51 -17.43 0.52
CA TRP A 42 -0.47 -16.41 0.64
C TRP A 42 -0.66 -15.52 1.86
N PHE A 43 -1.91 -15.23 2.20
CA PHE A 43 -2.26 -14.50 3.42
C PHE A 43 -1.71 -15.24 4.66
N ASP A 44 -2.00 -16.53 4.78
CA ASP A 44 -1.57 -17.33 5.92
C ASP A 44 -0.05 -17.49 5.97
N THR A 45 0.61 -17.70 4.81
CA THR A 45 2.08 -17.86 4.75
C THR A 45 2.83 -16.55 5.07
N ILE A 46 2.28 -15.39 4.71
CA ILE A 46 2.85 -14.10 5.11
C ILE A 46 2.60 -13.86 6.59
N LEU A 47 1.39 -14.11 7.07
CA LEU A 47 1.03 -13.93 8.47
C LEU A 47 1.89 -14.81 9.40
N SER A 48 2.21 -16.04 8.99
CA SER A 48 3.08 -16.94 9.74
C SER A 48 4.57 -16.54 9.69
N GLY A 49 4.94 -15.56 8.86
CA GLY A 49 6.32 -15.11 8.67
C GLY A 49 7.17 -16.00 7.77
N VAL A 50 6.60 -17.07 7.18
CA VAL A 50 7.32 -17.94 6.25
C VAL A 50 7.60 -17.24 4.92
N LYS A 51 6.64 -16.46 4.43
CA LYS A 51 6.78 -15.67 3.18
C LYS A 51 6.98 -14.20 3.52
N THR A 52 8.14 -13.66 3.17
CA THR A 52 8.55 -12.28 3.49
C THR A 52 8.39 -11.31 2.31
N GLU A 53 7.80 -11.75 1.21
CA GLU A 53 7.61 -10.93 0.01
C GLU A 53 6.19 -11.10 -0.56
N GLU A 54 5.64 -10.09 -1.21
CA GLU A 54 4.42 -10.20 -2.02
C GLU A 54 4.69 -9.66 -3.43
N TYR A 55 4.23 -10.39 -4.44
CA TYR A 55 4.54 -10.08 -5.84
C TYR A 55 3.31 -9.55 -6.57
N ARG A 56 3.50 -8.50 -7.39
CA ARG A 56 2.47 -8.00 -8.31
C ARG A 56 3.04 -7.78 -9.69
N GLU A 57 2.31 -8.23 -10.71
CA GLU A 57 2.71 -8.08 -12.12
C GLU A 57 2.97 -6.61 -12.48
N ILE A 58 3.95 -6.38 -13.35
CA ILE A 58 4.24 -5.05 -13.90
C ILE A 58 3.11 -4.65 -14.88
N LYS A 59 2.04 -4.07 -14.33
CA LYS A 59 0.88 -3.57 -15.09
C LYS A 59 0.63 -2.08 -14.80
N PRO A 60 0.07 -1.31 -15.75
CA PRO A 60 -0.22 0.12 -15.57
C PRO A 60 -1.08 0.42 -14.33
N TYR A 61 -2.01 -0.48 -14.00
CA TYR A 61 -2.83 -0.37 -12.79
C TYR A 61 -1.98 -0.34 -11.51
N TRP A 62 -1.04 -1.29 -11.37
CA TRP A 62 -0.16 -1.38 -10.20
C TRP A 62 0.86 -0.25 -10.17
N ASN A 63 1.44 0.10 -11.32
CA ASN A 63 2.37 1.22 -11.44
C ASN A 63 1.77 2.51 -10.85
N LYS A 64 0.57 2.89 -11.28
CA LYS A 64 -0.11 4.09 -10.79
C LYS A 64 -0.37 4.01 -9.28
N ARG A 65 -0.81 2.85 -8.80
CA ARG A 65 -1.19 2.66 -7.39
C ARG A 65 0.02 2.70 -6.46
N PHE A 66 1.13 2.06 -6.85
CA PHE A 66 2.37 2.05 -6.09
C PHE A 66 3.11 3.39 -6.17
N ASN A 67 3.17 4.04 -7.34
CA ASN A 67 3.74 5.38 -7.45
C ASN A 67 3.01 6.38 -6.54
N ASN A 68 1.68 6.35 -6.50
CA ASN A 68 0.92 7.22 -5.61
C ASN A 68 1.15 6.93 -4.11
N TYR A 69 1.46 5.69 -3.75
CA TYR A 69 1.55 5.26 -2.36
C TYR A 69 2.98 5.32 -1.79
N PHE A 70 3.94 4.74 -2.49
CA PHE A 70 5.36 4.74 -2.12
C PHE A 70 6.08 5.99 -2.61
N GLY A 71 5.73 6.47 -3.81
CA GLY A 71 6.46 7.52 -4.49
C GLY A 71 7.75 7.02 -5.13
N GLN A 72 8.23 7.80 -6.09
CA GLN A 72 9.53 7.63 -6.73
C GLN A 72 10.25 8.97 -6.73
N HIS A 73 11.58 8.93 -6.78
CA HIS A 73 12.42 10.12 -6.87
C HIS A 73 13.59 9.87 -7.83
N TYR A 74 14.21 10.97 -8.27
CA TYR A 74 15.45 10.88 -9.03
C TYR A 74 16.61 10.62 -8.06
N ASP A 75 17.36 9.56 -8.32
CA ASP A 75 18.67 9.34 -7.75
C ASP A 75 19.72 9.99 -8.67
N PHE A 76 20.56 10.85 -8.08
CA PHE A 76 21.64 11.58 -8.74
C PHE A 76 23.02 11.04 -8.37
N SER A 77 23.09 9.84 -7.77
CA SER A 77 24.33 9.19 -7.38
C SER A 77 25.17 8.71 -8.59
N SER A 78 24.53 8.45 -9.73
CA SER A 78 25.16 8.10 -11.01
C SER A 78 25.28 9.30 -11.96
N GLU A 79 26.19 9.20 -12.94
CA GLU A 79 26.38 10.23 -13.98
C GLU A 79 25.07 10.57 -14.72
N GLU A 80 24.26 9.55 -15.00
CA GLU A 80 22.91 9.70 -15.49
C GLU A 80 21.90 9.49 -14.35
N PRO A 81 21.04 10.48 -14.05
CA PRO A 81 20.02 10.33 -13.01
C PRO A 81 19.03 9.22 -13.35
N THR A 82 18.70 8.39 -12.37
CA THR A 82 17.74 7.28 -12.53
C THR A 82 16.54 7.45 -11.62
N ILE A 83 15.38 6.92 -12.02
CA ILE A 83 14.18 6.95 -11.18
C ILE A 83 14.19 5.73 -10.27
N VAL A 84 14.18 5.96 -8.95
CA VAL A 84 14.17 4.91 -7.94
C VAL A 84 12.95 5.04 -7.03
N TRP A 85 12.55 3.91 -6.45
CA TRP A 85 11.50 3.87 -5.42
C TRP A 85 11.95 4.55 -4.13
N ASN A 86 11.01 5.14 -3.40
CA ASN A 86 11.30 5.61 -2.06
C ASN A 86 11.60 4.41 -1.14
N THR A 87 12.63 4.53 -0.31
CA THR A 87 13.07 3.49 0.64
C THR A 87 12.36 3.55 1.98
N GLN A 88 11.50 4.56 2.21
CA GLN A 88 10.70 4.66 3.42
C GLN A 88 9.68 3.52 3.51
N ASP A 89 9.68 2.83 4.65
CA ASP A 89 8.68 1.82 4.99
C ASP A 89 7.26 2.41 4.99
N LYS A 90 6.33 1.67 4.39
CA LYS A 90 4.90 2.03 4.36
C LYS A 90 4.04 0.90 4.89
N THR A 91 2.94 1.26 5.55
CA THR A 91 1.98 0.30 6.09
C THR A 91 1.04 -0.24 5.01
N ILE A 92 1.15 -1.51 4.68
CA ILE A 92 0.19 -2.19 3.80
C ILE A 92 -0.79 -3.00 4.63
N VAL A 93 -2.07 -2.91 4.31
CA VAL A 93 -3.10 -3.79 4.89
C VAL A 93 -3.33 -4.96 3.95
N PHE A 94 -3.02 -6.16 4.42
CA PHE A 94 -3.32 -7.40 3.72
C PHE A 94 -4.68 -7.92 4.18
N ARG A 95 -5.53 -8.33 3.24
CA ARG A 95 -6.89 -8.81 3.52
C ARG A 95 -7.17 -10.14 2.83
N ASN A 96 -7.85 -11.03 3.53
CA ASN A 96 -8.36 -12.28 2.97
C ASN A 96 -9.86 -12.15 2.61
N GLY A 97 -10.15 -11.89 1.32
CA GLY A 97 -11.50 -11.81 0.77
C GLY A 97 -12.14 -10.42 0.78
N TYR A 98 -13.43 -10.35 0.42
CA TYR A 98 -14.20 -9.12 0.24
C TYR A 98 -15.33 -9.03 1.28
N GLY A 99 -15.42 -7.93 2.04
CA GLY A 99 -16.43 -7.70 3.09
C GLY A 99 -15.86 -6.89 4.26
N ASN A 100 -16.71 -6.55 5.25
CA ASN A 100 -16.32 -5.73 6.40
C ASN A 100 -15.63 -6.55 7.51
N ASP A 101 -16.07 -7.78 7.76
CA ASP A 101 -15.55 -8.66 8.83
C ASP A 101 -14.55 -9.68 8.31
N LYS A 102 -13.67 -9.25 7.40
CA LYS A 102 -12.67 -10.14 6.80
C LYS A 102 -11.39 -10.16 7.63
N PRO A 103 -10.68 -11.30 7.67
CA PRO A 103 -9.35 -11.36 8.27
C PRO A 103 -8.44 -10.37 7.56
N GLU A 104 -7.79 -9.52 8.36
CA GLU A 104 -6.80 -8.58 7.87
C GLU A 104 -5.65 -8.44 8.87
N PHE A 105 -4.46 -8.16 8.36
CA PHE A 105 -3.32 -7.73 9.15
C PHE A 105 -2.62 -6.59 8.42
N SER A 106 -1.83 -5.83 9.15
CA SER A 106 -1.01 -4.75 8.61
C SER A 106 0.46 -5.18 8.60
N ALA A 107 1.23 -4.65 7.67
CA ALA A 107 2.65 -4.89 7.62
C ALA A 107 3.44 -3.66 7.17
N GLU A 108 4.65 -3.51 7.70
CA GLU A 108 5.61 -2.51 7.24
C GLU A 108 6.34 -3.09 6.03
N CYS A 109 6.22 -2.41 4.89
CA CYS A 109 6.75 -2.89 3.63
C CYS A 109 7.55 -1.83 2.87
N THR A 110 8.53 -2.29 2.11
CA THR A 110 9.20 -1.52 1.05
C THR A 110 8.84 -2.10 -0.32
N ILE A 111 9.03 -1.29 -1.37
CA ILE A 111 8.81 -1.74 -2.76
C ILE A 111 10.10 -1.73 -3.55
N SER A 112 10.28 -2.73 -4.40
CA SER A 112 11.31 -2.80 -5.42
C SER A 112 10.77 -3.47 -6.69
N GLU A 113 11.60 -3.53 -7.74
CA GLU A 113 11.32 -4.30 -8.95
C GLU A 113 12.35 -5.43 -9.04
N GLY A 114 11.88 -6.66 -9.24
CA GLY A 114 12.73 -7.84 -9.19
C GLY A 114 12.05 -9.09 -9.75
N PHE A 115 12.71 -10.22 -9.61
CA PHE A 115 12.17 -11.53 -9.95
C PHE A 115 11.56 -12.17 -8.72
N GLY A 116 10.44 -12.85 -8.89
CA GLY A 116 9.81 -13.56 -7.79
C GLY A 116 10.36 -14.98 -7.64
N VAL A 117 10.19 -15.52 -6.44
CA VAL A 117 10.53 -16.91 -6.12
C VAL A 117 9.39 -17.87 -6.52
N GLU A 118 9.72 -18.92 -7.26
CA GLU A 118 8.76 -19.90 -7.79
C GLU A 118 7.98 -20.62 -6.67
N GLU A 119 8.62 -20.93 -5.54
CA GLU A 119 7.98 -21.58 -4.38
C GLU A 119 6.84 -20.74 -3.78
N TRP A 120 6.89 -19.43 -4.01
CA TRP A 120 5.88 -18.47 -3.58
C TRP A 120 4.91 -18.07 -4.70
N GLY A 121 4.87 -18.86 -5.79
CA GLY A 121 3.92 -18.72 -6.88
C GLY A 121 4.29 -17.68 -7.94
N ALA A 122 5.54 -17.23 -7.99
CA ALA A 122 6.03 -16.41 -9.09
C ALA A 122 6.34 -17.27 -10.32
N GLU A 123 6.18 -16.69 -11.52
CA GLU A 123 6.61 -17.33 -12.75
C GLU A 123 8.11 -17.13 -12.95
N LYS A 124 8.77 -18.18 -13.45
CA LYS A 124 10.19 -18.17 -13.74
C LYS A 124 10.55 -17.10 -14.77
N ASP A 125 11.65 -16.38 -14.51
CA ASP A 125 12.18 -15.31 -15.36
C ASP A 125 11.20 -14.13 -15.61
N THR A 126 10.16 -13.99 -14.78
CA THR A 126 9.19 -12.88 -14.85
C THR A 126 9.50 -11.79 -13.83
N LYS A 127 9.45 -10.52 -14.27
CA LYS A 127 9.62 -9.35 -13.40
C LYS A 127 8.30 -8.97 -12.70
N TYR A 128 8.41 -8.58 -11.44
CA TYR A 128 7.32 -8.16 -10.57
C TYR A 128 7.70 -6.89 -9.80
N TYR A 129 6.68 -6.17 -9.34
CA TYR A 129 6.81 -5.35 -8.14
C TYR A 129 6.92 -6.29 -6.94
N VAL A 130 7.99 -6.15 -6.18
CA VAL A 130 8.28 -6.95 -4.99
C VAL A 130 8.01 -6.06 -3.77
N LEU A 131 7.05 -6.47 -2.95
CA LEU A 131 6.77 -5.86 -1.67
C LEU A 131 7.48 -6.68 -0.60
N THR A 132 8.61 -6.19 -0.11
CA THR A 132 9.34 -6.83 0.99
C THR A 132 8.65 -6.48 2.30
N ILE A 133 8.33 -7.50 3.10
CA ILE A 133 7.62 -7.40 4.37
C ILE A 133 8.65 -7.45 5.50
N HIS A 134 8.77 -6.35 6.24
CA HIS A 134 9.73 -6.23 7.35
C HIS A 134 9.13 -6.64 8.68
N ARG A 135 7.86 -6.32 8.90
CA ARG A 135 7.15 -6.58 10.15
C ARG A 135 5.66 -6.72 9.94
N VAL A 136 5.05 -7.71 10.57
CA VAL A 136 3.59 -7.92 10.62
C VAL A 136 3.03 -7.44 11.96
N PHE A 137 1.86 -6.80 11.94
CA PHE A 137 1.17 -6.28 13.12
C PHE A 137 -0.33 -6.04 12.84
N GLY A 138 -1.10 -5.65 13.86
CA GLY A 138 -2.47 -5.14 13.67
C GLY A 138 -3.46 -6.17 13.12
N GLU A 139 -3.33 -7.42 13.56
CA GLU A 139 -4.24 -8.53 13.23
C GLU A 139 -5.68 -8.23 13.66
N LYS A 140 -6.64 -8.50 12.77
CA LYS A 140 -8.08 -8.36 13.02
C LYS A 140 -8.85 -9.52 12.41
N ASN A 141 -9.88 -9.99 13.12
CA ASN A 141 -10.76 -11.06 12.68
C ASN A 141 -10.01 -12.34 12.26
N ILE A 142 -8.84 -12.58 12.86
CA ILE A 142 -8.07 -13.80 12.66
C ILE A 142 -8.55 -14.80 13.71
N VAL A 143 -9.13 -15.91 13.25
CA VAL A 143 -9.59 -16.99 14.12
C VAL A 143 -8.50 -18.04 14.14
N ASN A 144 -7.90 -18.28 15.31
CA ASN A 144 -6.90 -19.32 15.54
C ASN A 144 -7.50 -20.73 15.40
#